data_AF-A0A413DNH0-F1
#
_entry.id   AF-A0A413DNH0-F1
#
_cell.length_a   1.000
_cell.length_b   1.000
_cell.length_c   1.000
_cell.angle_alpha   90.00
_cell.angle_beta   90.00
_cell.angle_gamma   90.00
#
_symmetry.space_group_name_H-M   'P 1'
#
loop_
_entity.id
_entity.type
_entity.pdbx_description
1 polymer ?
#
loop_
_entity_poly.entity_id
_entity_poly.type
_entity_poly.pdbx_seq_one_letter_code
_entity_poly.pdbx_strand_id
1 'polypeptide(L)'
;MGTTLRAELSEKNPYWIEKHRYYELKHFCLQYPIWKKAYAALDGTNTKTMNLAMRVITNNIDDPTSRYAIARAYYADRMNMLERVANFTNPELAEYLLKGITEGWSYDILKARLNIPCCKDIYYDLYRRFFWLLDKERG
;
A
#
# COMPACT_ATOMS: atom_id res chain seq x y z
N MET A 1 4.40 -2.54 18.18
CA MET A 1 3.08 -2.90 18.75
C MET A 1 2.04 -2.65 17.68
N GLY A 2 1.72 -3.67 16.87
CA GLY A 2 0.80 -3.55 15.74
C GLY A 2 -0.64 -3.34 16.20
N THR A 3 -1.39 -2.50 15.49
CA THR A 3 -2.82 -2.33 15.72
C THR A 3 -3.52 -3.68 15.61
N THR A 4 -4.13 -4.14 16.71
CA THR A 4 -5.02 -5.30 16.77
C THR A 4 -6.37 -4.98 16.12
N LEU A 5 -6.35 -4.49 14.89
CA LEU A 5 -7.53 -4.41 14.04
C LEU A 5 -7.97 -5.85 13.76
N ARG A 6 -9.16 -6.20 14.26
CA ARG A 6 -9.78 -7.50 13.98
C ARG A 6 -10.01 -7.61 12.47
N ALA A 7 -9.44 -8.65 11.87
CA ALA A 7 -9.65 -8.99 10.47
C ALA A 7 -11.08 -9.49 10.20
N GLU A 8 -11.74 -10.01 11.23
CA GLU A 8 -13.10 -10.51 11.13
C GLU A 8 -14.10 -9.37 11.37
N LEU A 9 -14.79 -8.99 10.30
CA LEU A 9 -15.95 -8.12 10.33
C LEU A 9 -17.22 -8.98 10.24
N SER A 10 -18.32 -8.48 10.81
CA SER A 10 -19.63 -9.08 10.57
C SER A 10 -20.00 -8.92 9.09
N GLU A 11 -20.61 -9.94 8.49
CA GLU A 11 -21.13 -9.90 7.11
C GLU A 11 -22.12 -8.77 6.87
N LYS A 12 -22.76 -8.26 7.93
CA LYS A 12 -23.68 -7.13 7.88
C LYS A 12 -22.98 -5.77 7.74
N ASN A 13 -21.65 -5.72 7.84
CA ASN A 13 -20.89 -4.48 7.72
C ASN A 13 -20.78 -4.07 6.23
N PRO A 14 -21.01 -2.79 5.87
CA PRO A 14 -20.82 -2.30 4.49
C PRO A 14 -19.44 -2.58 3.90
N TYR A 15 -18.41 -2.68 4.75
CA TYR A 15 -17.02 -2.91 4.36
C TYR A 15 -16.56 -4.34 4.65
N TRP A 16 -17.47 -5.30 4.64
CA TRP A 16 -17.12 -6.70 4.85
C TRP A 16 -16.22 -7.23 3.72
N ILE A 17 -15.17 -7.93 4.11
CA ILE A 17 -14.20 -8.61 3.24
C ILE A 17 -13.91 -9.95 3.91
N GLU A 18 -13.70 -11.00 3.12
CA GLU A 18 -13.28 -12.29 3.64
C GLU A 18 -11.94 -12.16 4.41
N LYS A 19 -11.82 -12.86 5.54
CA LYS A 19 -10.66 -12.78 6.43
C LYS A 19 -9.33 -12.97 5.71
N HIS A 20 -9.23 -13.99 4.86
CA HIS A 20 -7.99 -14.29 4.13
C HIS A 20 -7.70 -13.26 3.05
N ARG A 21 -8.75 -12.76 2.37
CA ARG A 21 -8.63 -11.66 1.41
C ARG A 21 -8.15 -10.37 2.08
N TYR A 22 -8.65 -10.03 3.27
CA TYR A 22 -8.14 -8.89 4.02
C TYR A 22 -6.65 -9.03 4.36
N TYR A 23 -6.20 -10.23 4.79
CA TYR A 23 -4.78 -10.46 5.06
C TYR A 23 -3.93 -10.37 3.79
N GLU A 24 -4.40 -10.90 2.67
CA GLU A 24 -3.74 -10.76 1.36
C GLU A 24 -3.52 -9.28 1.03
N LEU A 25 -4.59 -8.46 1.09
CA LEU A 25 -4.52 -7.02 0.82
C LEU A 25 -3.63 -6.29 1.81
N LYS A 26 -3.67 -6.66 3.10
CA LYS A 26 -2.80 -6.07 4.12
C LYS A 26 -1.33 -6.36 3.82
N HIS A 27 -0.98 -7.60 3.52
CA HIS A 27 0.38 -7.97 3.17
C HIS A 27 0.83 -7.33 1.85
N PHE A 28 -0.08 -7.18 0.88
CA PHE A 28 0.17 -6.42 -0.34
C PHE A 28 0.54 -4.97 -0.02
N CYS A 29 -0.20 -4.28 0.85
CA CYS A 29 0.12 -2.90 1.23
C CYS A 29 1.45 -2.77 1.99
N LEU A 30 1.81 -3.76 2.82
CA LEU A 30 3.08 -3.78 3.55
C LEU A 30 4.31 -3.91 2.62
N GLN A 31 4.12 -4.30 1.36
CA GLN A 31 5.19 -4.31 0.37
C GLN A 31 5.50 -2.91 -0.20
N TYR A 32 4.65 -1.90 0.03
CA TYR A 32 4.82 -0.55 -0.52
C TYR A 32 6.20 0.08 -0.22
N PRO A 33 6.77 0.00 1.00
CA PRO A 33 8.10 0.53 1.26
C PRO A 33 9.21 -0.18 0.46
N ILE A 34 9.02 -1.47 0.13
CA ILE A 34 9.94 -2.23 -0.71
C ILE A 34 9.84 -1.74 -2.15
N TRP A 35 8.63 -1.54 -2.67
CA TRP A 35 8.43 -0.98 -4.02
C TRP A 35 8.99 0.42 -4.15
N LYS A 36 8.79 1.29 -3.15
CA LYS A 36 9.33 2.65 -3.16
C LYS A 36 10.86 2.65 -3.20
N LYS A 37 11.50 1.76 -2.45
CA LYS A 37 12.96 1.55 -2.50
C LYS A 37 13.42 0.98 -3.84
N ALA A 38 12.71 0.01 -4.40
CA ALA A 38 13.02 -0.57 -5.69
C ALA A 38 12.87 0.47 -6.81
N TYR A 39 11.80 1.25 -6.82
CA TYR A 39 11.56 2.34 -7.75
C TYR A 39 12.67 3.40 -7.67
N ALA A 40 13.03 3.83 -6.46
CA ALA A 40 14.14 4.79 -6.28
C ALA A 40 15.50 4.20 -6.71
N ALA A 41 15.72 2.89 -6.54
CA ALA A 41 16.93 2.23 -7.01
C ALA A 41 17.01 2.15 -8.55
N LEU A 42 15.87 2.15 -9.25
CA LEU A 42 15.81 2.25 -10.70
C LEU A 42 16.20 3.68 -11.18
N ASP A 43 15.98 4.72 -10.39
CA ASP A 43 16.44 6.08 -10.72
C ASP A 43 17.93 6.31 -10.40
N GLY A 44 18.53 5.46 -9.56
CA GLY A 44 19.90 5.60 -9.08
C GLY A 44 20.96 4.90 -9.95
N THR A 45 22.23 5.29 -9.78
CA THR A 45 23.39 4.73 -10.49
C THR A 45 23.87 3.37 -9.94
N ASN A 46 23.23 2.82 -8.90
CA ASN A 46 23.68 1.59 -8.26
C ASN A 46 23.16 0.34 -8.99
N THR A 47 23.98 -0.16 -9.92
CA THR A 47 23.66 -1.26 -10.83
C THR A 47 23.30 -2.58 -10.14
N LYS A 48 23.78 -2.83 -8.91
CA LYS A 48 23.49 -4.10 -8.18
C LYS A 48 22.06 -4.16 -7.65
N THR A 49 21.57 -3.07 -7.04
CA THR A 49 20.21 -2.99 -6.51
C THR A 49 19.17 -2.90 -7.63
N MET A 50 19.52 -2.20 -8.72
CA MET A 50 18.74 -2.11 -9.95
C MET A 50 18.52 -3.51 -10.57
N ASN A 51 19.58 -4.31 -10.72
CA ASN A 51 19.46 -5.67 -11.28
C ASN A 51 18.58 -6.61 -10.43
N LEU A 52 18.63 -6.49 -9.09
CA LEU A 52 17.77 -7.28 -8.22
C LEU A 52 16.30 -6.89 -8.35
N ALA A 53 16.00 -5.59 -8.40
CA ALA A 53 14.64 -5.09 -8.62
C ALA A 53 14.08 -5.53 -9.99
N MET A 54 14.90 -5.50 -11.04
CA MET A 54 14.50 -5.90 -12.39
C MET A 54 14.29 -7.42 -12.52
N ARG A 55 15.08 -8.24 -11.81
CA ARG A 55 15.01 -9.71 -11.88
C ARG A 55 13.71 -10.29 -11.34
N VAL A 56 13.05 -9.63 -10.39
CA VAL A 56 11.75 -10.08 -9.84
C VAL A 56 10.65 -10.11 -10.92
N ILE A 57 10.77 -9.28 -11.96
CA ILE A 57 9.68 -9.02 -12.92
C ILE A 57 10.03 -9.54 -14.32
N THR A 58 11.32 -9.60 -14.67
CA THR A 58 11.77 -9.72 -16.07
C THR A 58 12.73 -10.89 -16.29
N ASN A 59 12.36 -12.09 -15.83
CA ASN A 59 13.24 -13.27 -15.95
C ASN A 59 13.53 -13.66 -17.42
N ASN A 60 12.77 -13.18 -18.42
CA ASN A 60 12.85 -13.62 -19.82
C ASN A 60 12.95 -12.46 -20.85
N ILE A 61 13.53 -11.32 -20.49
CA ILE A 61 13.71 -10.20 -21.44
C ILE A 61 15.19 -9.93 -21.59
N ASP A 62 15.68 -10.01 -22.83
CA ASP A 62 17.11 -9.87 -23.14
C ASP A 62 17.56 -8.40 -23.24
N ASP A 63 16.64 -7.48 -23.56
CA ASP A 63 16.95 -6.05 -23.66
C ASP A 63 16.91 -5.32 -22.31
N PRO A 64 18.03 -4.76 -21.82
CA PRO A 64 18.08 -4.07 -20.54
C PRO A 64 17.17 -2.84 -20.47
N THR A 65 16.91 -2.18 -21.59
CA THR A 65 16.08 -0.95 -21.63
C THR A 65 14.61 -1.28 -21.43
N SER A 66 14.08 -2.28 -22.14
CA SER A 66 12.72 -2.76 -21.96
C SER A 66 12.49 -3.36 -20.58
N ARG A 67 13.47 -4.11 -20.03
CA ARG A 67 13.40 -4.59 -18.64
C ARG A 67 13.24 -3.45 -17.65
N TYR A 68 13.97 -2.36 -17.87
CA TYR A 68 13.94 -1.21 -17.00
C TYR A 68 12.58 -0.53 -17.03
N ALA A 69 12.08 -0.25 -18.24
CA ALA A 69 10.77 0.35 -18.45
C ALA A 69 9.65 -0.48 -17.81
N ILE A 70 9.68 -1.80 -18.00
CA ILE A 70 8.69 -2.73 -17.43
C ILE A 70 8.77 -2.76 -15.91
N ALA A 71 9.96 -2.85 -15.32
CA ALA A 71 10.12 -2.84 -13.87
C ALA A 71 9.64 -1.52 -13.26
N ARG A 72 9.96 -0.39 -13.92
CA ARG A 72 9.53 0.93 -13.48
C ARG A 72 8.01 1.09 -13.52
N ALA A 73 7.39 0.72 -14.64
CA ALA A 73 5.92 0.76 -14.79
C ALA A 73 5.25 -0.13 -13.74
N TYR A 74 5.75 -1.35 -13.53
CA TYR A 74 5.21 -2.31 -12.57
C TYR A 74 5.14 -1.77 -11.13
N TYR A 75 6.20 -1.11 -10.64
CA TYR A 75 6.21 -0.53 -9.30
C TYR A 75 5.37 0.75 -9.23
N ALA A 76 5.45 1.60 -10.27
CA ALA A 76 4.64 2.82 -10.35
C ALA A 76 3.14 2.51 -10.31
N ASP A 77 2.67 1.53 -11.09
CA ASP A 77 1.25 1.19 -11.16
C ASP A 77 0.68 0.77 -9.81
N ARG A 78 1.45 -0.02 -9.03
CA ARG A 78 1.05 -0.47 -7.69
C ARG A 78 1.06 0.65 -6.66
N MET A 79 2.09 1.49 -6.69
CA MET A 79 2.17 2.66 -5.82
C MET A 79 1.01 3.62 -6.10
N ASN A 80 0.80 3.94 -7.38
CA ASN A 80 -0.28 4.80 -7.84
C ASN A 80 -1.66 4.23 -7.48
N MET A 81 -1.85 2.91 -7.55
CA MET A 81 -3.10 2.27 -7.13
C MET A 81 -3.41 2.56 -5.65
N LEU A 82 -2.45 2.37 -4.75
CA LEU A 82 -2.65 2.64 -3.32
C LEU A 82 -2.90 4.12 -3.05
N GLU A 83 -2.19 5.00 -3.72
CA GLU A 83 -2.35 6.46 -3.59
C GLU A 83 -3.71 6.93 -4.12
N ARG A 84 -4.19 6.40 -5.24
CA ARG A 84 -5.54 6.66 -5.76
C ARG A 84 -6.61 6.19 -4.79
N VAL A 85 -6.52 4.97 -4.27
CA VAL A 85 -7.49 4.43 -3.31
C VAL A 85 -7.52 5.25 -2.02
N ALA A 86 -6.35 5.68 -1.53
CA ALA A 86 -6.26 6.56 -0.35
C ALA A 86 -6.99 7.89 -0.61
N ASN A 87 -6.73 8.51 -1.76
CA ASN A 87 -7.39 9.76 -2.17
C ASN A 87 -8.90 9.59 -2.35
N PHE A 88 -9.37 8.50 -2.95
CA PHE A 88 -10.80 8.21 -3.09
C PHE A 88 -11.51 7.94 -1.75
N THR A 89 -10.78 7.41 -0.77
CA THR A 89 -11.32 7.17 0.57
C THR A 89 -11.60 8.49 1.28
N ASN A 90 -10.57 9.33 1.38
CA ASN A 90 -10.68 10.69 1.90
C ASN A 90 -9.42 11.49 1.53
N PRO A 91 -9.50 12.56 0.72
CA PRO A 91 -8.34 13.35 0.31
C PRO A 91 -7.55 13.97 1.47
N GLU A 92 -8.23 14.45 2.52
CA GLU A 92 -7.59 15.11 3.67
C GLU A 92 -6.82 14.11 4.55
N LEU A 93 -7.33 12.88 4.63
CA LEU A 93 -6.74 11.82 5.46
C LEU A 93 -5.91 10.81 4.65
N ALA A 94 -5.79 11.00 3.34
CA ALA A 94 -5.14 10.06 2.43
C ALA A 94 -3.69 9.77 2.85
N GLU A 95 -2.91 10.80 3.17
CA GLU A 95 -1.51 10.64 3.59
C GLU A 95 -1.39 9.87 4.91
N TYR A 96 -2.29 10.14 5.86
CA TYR A 96 -2.31 9.47 7.16
C TYR A 96 -2.72 8.00 7.03
N LEU A 97 -3.72 7.71 6.20
CA LEU A 97 -4.16 6.35 5.89
C LEU A 97 -3.04 5.58 5.21
N LEU A 98 -2.38 6.17 4.22
CA LEU A 98 -1.29 5.52 3.50
C LEU A 98 -0.14 5.16 4.44
N LYS A 99 0.29 6.07 5.32
CA LYS A 99 1.30 5.77 6.35
C LYS A 99 0.83 4.69 7.34
N GLY A 100 -0.41 4.78 7.81
CA GLY A 100 -0.99 3.78 8.71
C GLY A 100 -1.01 2.37 8.11
N ILE A 101 -1.36 2.26 6.84
CA ILE A 101 -1.56 0.99 6.14
C ILE A 101 -0.24 0.39 5.63
N THR A 102 0.65 1.22 5.10
CA THR A 102 1.92 0.77 4.52
C THR A 102 3.02 0.59 5.55
N GLU A 103 3.07 1.44 6.58
CA GLU A 103 4.09 1.40 7.63
C GLU A 103 3.59 0.77 8.94
N GLY A 104 2.28 0.45 9.03
CA GLY A 104 1.69 -0.19 10.20
C GLY A 104 1.56 0.74 11.42
N TRP A 105 1.50 2.06 11.21
CA TRP A 105 1.36 3.03 12.30
C TRP A 105 -0.04 2.93 12.92
N SER A 106 -0.08 2.91 14.25
CA SER A 106 -1.34 3.04 14.98
C SER A 106 -1.84 4.48 15.01
N TYR A 107 -3.15 4.64 15.26
CA TYR A 107 -3.75 5.95 15.46
C TYR A 107 -2.99 6.80 16.50
N ASP A 108 -2.53 6.19 17.59
CA ASP A 108 -1.82 6.91 18.65
C ASP A 108 -0.47 7.47 18.16
N ILE A 109 0.23 6.73 17.28
CA ILE A 109 1.47 7.19 16.64
C ILE A 109 1.17 8.32 15.66
N LEU A 110 0.13 8.18 14.83
CA LEU A 110 -0.30 9.20 13.89
C LEU A 110 -0.68 10.50 14.60
N LYS A 111 -1.41 10.40 15.73
CA LYS A 111 -1.77 11.55 16.55
C LYS A 111 -0.56 12.20 17.19
N ALA A 112 0.36 11.41 17.76
CA ALA A 112 1.54 11.95 18.43
C ALA A 112 2.55 12.61 17.47
N ARG A 113 2.72 12.07 16.25
CA ARG A 113 3.75 12.53 15.30
C ARG A 113 3.26 13.50 14.24
N LEU A 114 2.04 13.31 13.75
CA LEU A 114 1.51 14.03 12.59
C LEU A 114 0.28 14.89 12.94
N ASN A 115 -0.14 14.88 14.21
CA ASN A 115 -1.30 15.60 14.72
C ASN A 115 -2.56 15.44 13.84
N ILE A 116 -2.95 14.18 13.60
CA ILE A 116 -4.08 13.83 12.75
C ILE A 116 -5.36 14.59 13.18
N PRO A 117 -6.11 15.22 12.25
CA PRO A 117 -7.23 16.09 12.59
C PRO A 117 -8.55 15.33 12.91
N CYS A 118 -8.54 13.99 12.89
CA CYS A 118 -9.74 13.17 13.10
C CYS A 118 -9.67 12.34 14.38
N CYS A 119 -10.82 11.85 14.83
CA CYS A 119 -10.90 10.94 15.96
C CYS A 119 -10.55 9.49 15.56
N LYS A 120 -10.29 8.66 16.57
CA LYS A 120 -9.90 7.26 16.42
C LYS A 120 -10.93 6.44 15.64
N ASP A 121 -12.21 6.68 15.90
CA ASP A 121 -13.30 5.92 15.28
C ASP A 121 -13.43 6.23 13.79
N ILE A 122 -13.38 7.52 13.41
CA ILE A 122 -13.37 7.95 12.00
C ILE A 122 -12.16 7.37 11.28
N TYR A 123 -10.97 7.42 11.90
CA TYR A 123 -9.76 6.87 11.30
C TYR A 123 -9.90 5.38 10.98
N TYR A 124 -10.37 4.57 11.94
CA TYR A 124 -10.50 3.12 11.71
C TYR A 124 -11.68 2.74 10.82
N ASP A 125 -12.71 3.58 10.72
CA ASP A 125 -13.77 3.40 9.73
C ASP A 125 -13.23 3.62 8.30
N LEU A 126 -12.51 4.72 8.08
CA LEU A 126 -11.85 5.01 6.80
C LEU A 126 -10.78 3.97 6.47
N TYR A 127 -10.07 3.45 7.47
CA TYR A 127 -9.11 2.36 7.30
C TYR A 127 -9.80 1.11 6.72
N ARG A 128 -10.98 0.72 7.21
CA ARG A 128 -11.74 -0.41 6.65
C ARG A 128 -12.26 -0.10 5.25
N ARG A 129 -12.79 1.10 5.06
CA ARG A 129 -13.27 1.57 3.74
C ARG A 129 -12.17 1.52 2.69
N PHE A 130 -10.93 1.87 3.06
CA PHE A 130 -9.78 1.76 2.16
C PHE A 130 -9.58 0.33 1.66
N PHE A 131 -9.58 -0.66 2.56
CA PHE A 131 -9.38 -2.06 2.18
C PHE A 131 -10.52 -2.57 1.28
N TRP A 132 -11.74 -2.11 1.54
CA TRP A 132 -12.90 -2.47 0.72
C TRP A 132 -12.82 -1.85 -0.68
N LEU A 133 -12.36 -0.59 -0.80
CA LEU A 133 -12.10 0.02 -2.10
C LEU A 133 -10.94 -0.66 -2.83
N LEU A 134 -9.87 -1.01 -2.10
CA LEU A 134 -8.71 -1.71 -2.67
C LEU A 134 -9.09 -3.10 -3.18
N ASP A 135 -9.98 -3.79 -2.48
CA ASP A 135 -10.51 -5.09 -2.90
C ASP A 135 -11.21 -4.98 -4.26
N LYS A 136 -12.04 -3.95 -4.44
CA LYS A 136 -12.76 -3.68 -5.69
C LYS A 136 -11.85 -3.28 -6.85
N GLU A 137 -10.81 -2.50 -6.58
CA GLU A 137 -9.83 -2.09 -7.60
C GLU A 137 -8.94 -3.24 -8.07
N ARG A 138 -8.79 -4.29 -7.26
CA ARG A 138 -7.99 -5.48 -7.56
C ARG A 138 -8.81 -6.70 -7.99
N GLY A 139 -10.12 -6.67 -7.76
CA GLY A 139 -11.08 -7.75 -7.97
C GLY A 139 -11.59 -7.85 -9.40
#